data_AF-A0A7J6LUX0-F1
#
_entry.id   AF-A0A7J6LUX0-F1
#
_cell.length_a   1.000
_cell.length_b   1.000
_cell.length_c   1.000
_cell.angle_alpha   90.00
_cell.angle_beta   90.00
_cell.angle_gamma   90.00
#
_symmetry.space_group_name_H-M   'P 1'
#
loop_
_entity.id
_entity.type
_entity.pdbx_description
1 polymer ?
#
loop_
_entity_poly.entity_id
_entity_poly.type
_entity_poly.pdbx_seq_one_letter_code
_entity_poly.pdbx_strand_id
1 'polypeptide(L)'
;MFETDAPYCDIRQSHASYRHLEGKEDWWYRGDTVKKPEKWEDGKLVKGRNEPCLVGQVAAVVASVHPAGEDVVEAAYNNTLRVFTKMQS
;
A
#
# COMPACT_ATOMS: atom_id res chain seq x y z
N MET A 1 -5.06 -0.62 11.22
CA MET A 1 -5.16 0.43 10.18
C MET A 1 -3.94 0.37 9.30
N PHE A 2 -4.08 0.71 8.02
CA PHE A 2 -2.98 0.88 7.08
C PHE A 2 -3.10 2.25 6.43
N GLU A 3 -1.97 2.84 6.11
CA GLU A 3 -1.87 4.09 5.38
C GLU A 3 -0.60 4.07 4.53
N THR A 4 -0.57 4.89 3.48
CA THR A 4 0.58 5.05 2.60
C THR A 4 1.40 6.28 2.93
N ASP A 5 0.82 7.24 3.65
CA ASP A 5 1.38 8.60 3.82
C ASP A 5 1.76 9.25 2.49
N ALA A 6 0.98 8.95 1.43
CA ALA A 6 1.20 9.52 0.10
C ALA A 6 1.16 11.06 0.14
N PRO A 7 2.09 11.75 -0.55
CA PRO A 7 2.98 11.25 -1.61
C PRO A 7 4.32 10.66 -1.14
N TYR A 8 4.52 10.52 0.18
CA TYR A 8 5.77 10.05 0.78
C TYR A 8 5.76 8.53 1.01
N CYS A 9 6.79 8.03 1.70
CA CYS A 9 6.83 6.66 2.23
C CYS A 9 6.71 5.52 1.20
N ASP A 10 7.16 5.74 -0.05
CA ASP A 10 7.29 4.69 -1.07
C ASP A 10 8.06 3.46 -0.55
N ILE A 11 7.57 2.26 -0.89
CA ILE A 11 8.35 1.02 -0.71
C ILE A 11 9.33 0.88 -1.88
N ARG A 12 10.61 1.17 -1.61
CA ARG A 12 11.69 1.14 -2.61
C ARG A 12 12.45 -0.17 -2.56
N GLN A 13 13.07 -0.55 -3.68
CA GLN A 13 13.93 -1.75 -3.79
C GLN A 13 15.02 -1.85 -2.72
N SER A 14 15.52 -0.71 -2.22
CA SER A 14 16.53 -0.65 -1.17
C SER A 14 15.98 -0.86 0.25
N HIS A 15 14.66 -0.89 0.44
CA HIS A 15 14.04 -1.07 1.75
C HIS A 15 13.95 -2.56 2.11
N ALA A 16 14.14 -2.90 3.38
CA ALA A 16 13.99 -4.26 3.87
C ALA A 16 12.58 -4.84 3.60
N SER A 17 11.56 -3.98 3.53
CA SER A 17 10.19 -4.36 3.20
C SER A 17 10.00 -4.86 1.77
N TYR A 18 10.84 -4.44 0.81
CA TYR A 18 10.62 -4.73 -0.61
C TYR A 18 10.60 -6.23 -0.93
N ARG A 19 11.43 -7.02 -0.24
CA ARG A 19 11.48 -8.48 -0.42
C ARG A 19 10.16 -9.19 -0.10
N HIS A 20 9.29 -8.55 0.67
CA HIS A 20 7.99 -9.08 1.08
C HIS A 20 6.90 -8.86 0.01
N LEU A 21 7.21 -8.15 -1.08
CA LEU A 21 6.31 -7.94 -2.21
C LEU A 21 6.42 -9.02 -3.28
N GLU A 22 7.46 -9.85 -3.24
CA GLU A 22 7.67 -10.97 -4.16
C GLU A 22 6.54 -12.00 -4.02
N GLY A 23 5.85 -12.33 -5.11
CA GLY A 23 4.72 -13.27 -5.12
C GLY A 23 3.41 -12.69 -4.56
N LYS A 24 3.35 -11.37 -4.29
CA LYS A 24 2.16 -10.65 -3.79
C LYS A 24 1.68 -9.60 -4.78
N GLU A 25 1.97 -9.78 -6.06
CA GLU A 25 1.70 -8.78 -7.08
C GLU A 25 0.19 -8.58 -7.38
N ASP A 26 -0.65 -9.54 -6.99
CA ASP A 26 -2.11 -9.44 -7.11
C ASP A 26 -2.75 -8.64 -5.96
N TRP A 27 -1.98 -8.26 -4.95
CA TRP A 27 -2.47 -7.54 -3.77
C TRP A 27 -2.52 -6.04 -3.93
N TRP A 28 -1.89 -5.50 -4.97
CA TRP A 28 -1.71 -4.05 -5.11
C TRP A 28 -1.73 -3.61 -6.58
N TYR A 29 -2.01 -2.33 -6.78
CA TYR A 29 -2.17 -1.75 -8.11
C TYR A 29 -0.84 -1.72 -8.90
N ARG A 30 -0.77 -2.50 -9.99
CA ARG A 30 0.37 -2.53 -10.93
C ARG A 30 0.14 -1.62 -12.13
N GLY A 31 0.03 -0.32 -11.88
CA GLY A 31 -0.05 0.68 -12.94
C GLY A 31 1.29 0.92 -13.63
N ASP A 32 1.24 1.27 -14.92
CA ASP A 32 2.39 1.81 -15.62
C ASP A 32 2.96 3.02 -14.86
N THR A 33 4.28 3.13 -14.79
CA THR A 33 4.95 4.20 -14.05
C THR A 33 5.82 5.05 -14.96
N VAL A 34 5.57 6.35 -15.00
CA VAL A 34 6.46 7.31 -15.66
C VAL A 34 7.67 7.60 -14.77
N LYS A 35 8.88 7.55 -15.35
CA LYS A 35 10.13 7.72 -14.59
C LYS A 35 10.43 9.16 -14.20
N LYS A 36 9.86 10.13 -14.92
CA LYS A 36 10.15 11.56 -14.81
C LYS A 36 8.85 12.33 -14.60
N PRO A 37 8.70 13.15 -13.55
CA PRO A 37 7.44 13.85 -13.26
C PRO A 37 6.95 14.75 -14.40
N GLU A 38 7.86 15.36 -15.16
CA GLU A 38 7.51 16.22 -16.31
C GLU A 38 6.92 15.44 -17.50
N LYS A 39 6.97 14.10 -17.48
CA LYS A 39 6.34 13.22 -18.45
C LYS A 39 5.06 12.57 -17.90
N TRP A 40 4.38 13.25 -16.98
CA TRP A 40 3.13 12.76 -16.41
C TRP A 40 2.10 12.45 -17.52
N GLU A 41 1.36 11.36 -17.32
CA GLU A 41 0.32 10.89 -18.22
C GLU A 41 -0.83 10.36 -17.36
N ASP A 42 -2.07 10.63 -17.79
CA ASP A 42 -3.26 10.15 -17.10
C ASP A 42 -3.26 8.62 -17.02
N GLY A 43 -3.72 8.08 -15.88
CA GLY A 43 -3.72 6.64 -15.62
C GLY A 43 -2.37 6.01 -15.25
N LYS A 44 -1.25 6.77 -15.26
CA LYS A 44 0.09 6.28 -14.90
C LYS A 44 0.57 6.84 -13.56
N LEU A 45 1.28 6.00 -12.81
CA LEU A 45 1.99 6.38 -11.59
C LEU A 45 3.21 7.23 -11.92
N VAL A 46 3.71 8.02 -10.96
CA VAL A 46 4.96 8.79 -11.12
C VAL A 46 6.03 8.21 -10.19
N LYS A 47 7.20 7.89 -10.74
CA LYS A 47 8.32 7.36 -9.94
C LYS A 47 8.70 8.35 -8.83
N GLY A 48 8.68 7.87 -7.58
CA GLY A 48 9.03 8.67 -6.40
C GLY A 48 7.87 9.47 -5.81
N ARG A 49 6.64 9.26 -6.29
CA ARG A 49 5.40 9.81 -5.72
C ARG A 49 4.49 8.64 -5.35
N ASN A 50 4.37 8.37 -4.06
CA ASN A 50 3.48 7.33 -3.57
C ASN A 50 2.02 7.73 -3.81
N GLU A 51 1.13 6.75 -3.86
CA GLU A 51 -0.30 6.96 -4.10
C GLU A 51 -1.16 6.08 -3.18
N PRO A 52 -2.38 6.50 -2.79
CA PRO A 52 -3.27 5.69 -1.96
C PRO A 52 -3.59 4.31 -2.55
N CYS A 53 -3.62 4.18 -3.88
CA CYS A 53 -3.85 2.90 -4.57
C CYS A 53 -2.74 1.85 -4.30
N LEU A 54 -1.60 2.27 -3.74
CA LEU A 54 -0.48 1.39 -3.36
C LEU A 54 -0.58 0.86 -1.92
N VAL A 55 -1.65 1.15 -1.17
CA VAL A 55 -1.84 0.64 0.21
C VAL A 55 -1.77 -0.89 0.29
N GLY A 56 -2.10 -1.60 -0.80
CA GLY A 56 -1.95 -3.05 -0.89
C GLY A 56 -0.50 -3.53 -0.70
N GLN A 57 0.50 -2.71 -1.06
CA GLN A 57 1.91 -3.03 -0.78
C GLN A 57 2.18 -3.04 0.72
N VAL A 58 1.65 -2.06 1.46
CA VAL A 58 1.75 -2.00 2.92
C VAL A 58 1.08 -3.21 3.55
N ALA A 59 -0.13 -3.55 3.08
CA ALA A 59 -0.86 -4.73 3.54
C ALA A 59 -0.07 -6.03 3.30
N ALA A 60 0.50 -6.21 2.11
CA ALA A 60 1.32 -7.38 1.76
C ALA A 60 2.56 -7.50 2.67
N VAL A 61 3.27 -6.39 2.88
CA VAL A 61 4.43 -6.35 3.78
C VAL A 61 4.02 -6.72 5.20
N VAL A 62 2.99 -6.09 5.75
CA VAL A 62 2.54 -6.35 7.13
C VAL A 62 2.06 -7.78 7.31
N ALA A 63 1.25 -8.30 6.38
CA ALA A 63 0.76 -9.68 6.42
C ALA A 63 1.91 -10.70 6.40
N SER A 64 3.01 -10.41 5.71
CA SER A 64 4.15 -11.33 5.65
C SER A 64 5.01 -11.38 6.93
N VAL A 65 4.96 -10.35 7.77
CA VAL A 65 5.78 -10.25 8.99
C VAL A 65 4.97 -10.41 10.28
N HIS A 66 3.67 -10.13 10.23
CA HIS A 66 2.78 -10.22 11.38
C HIS A 66 2.35 -11.67 11.61
N PRO A 67 2.33 -12.17 12.86
CA PRO A 67 1.98 -13.57 13.16
C PRO A 67 0.56 -13.97 12.74
N ALA A 68 -0.34 -12.99 12.59
CA ALA A 68 -1.71 -13.22 12.11
C ALA A 68 -1.80 -13.43 10.58
N GLY A 69 -0.70 -13.27 9.83
CA GLY A 69 -0.73 -13.46 8.38
C GLY A 69 -1.70 -12.49 7.71
N GLU A 70 -2.52 -13.01 6.78
CA GLU A 70 -3.47 -12.24 5.98
C GLU A 70 -4.66 -11.70 6.80
N ASP A 71 -5.00 -12.34 7.92
CA ASP A 71 -6.10 -11.91 8.81
C ASP A 71 -5.88 -10.50 9.38
N VAL A 72 -4.62 -10.04 9.40
CA VAL A 72 -4.27 -8.68 9.81
C VAL A 72 -4.92 -7.61 8.92
N VAL A 73 -5.23 -7.94 7.66
CA VAL A 73 -5.82 -6.98 6.71
C VAL A 73 -7.26 -6.66 7.09
N GLU A 74 -8.09 -7.68 7.33
CA GLU A 74 -9.48 -7.49 7.77
C GLU A 74 -9.52 -6.82 9.15
N ALA A 75 -8.65 -7.26 10.08
CA ALA A 75 -8.53 -6.62 11.38
C ALA A 75 -8.14 -5.14 11.23
N ALA A 76 -7.20 -4.80 10.35
CA ALA A 76 -6.78 -3.43 10.11
C ALA A 76 -7.91 -2.56 9.54
N TYR A 77 -8.71 -3.10 8.61
CA TYR A 77 -9.89 -2.44 8.04
C TYR A 77 -10.97 -2.18 9.09
N ASN A 78 -11.37 -3.22 9.83
CA ASN A 78 -12.38 -3.11 10.89
C ASN A 78 -11.94 -2.16 12.02
N ASN A 79 -10.66 -2.15 12.35
CA ASN A 79 -10.10 -1.19 13.30
C ASN A 79 -10.22 0.25 12.79
N THR A 80 -9.94 0.51 11.50
CA THR A 80 -10.11 1.84 10.89
C THR A 80 -11.58 2.26 10.93
N LEU A 81 -12.51 1.37 10.54
CA LEU A 81 -13.94 1.66 10.60
C LEU A 81 -14.40 1.99 12.02
N ARG A 82 -14.06 1.15 13.01
CA ARG A 82 -14.46 1.37 14.41
C ARG A 82 -14.00 2.72 14.95
N VAL A 83 -12.82 3.19 14.55
CA VAL A 83 -12.24 4.44 15.08
C VAL A 83 -12.71 5.66 14.30
N PHE A 84 -12.78 5.60 12.97
CA PHE A 84 -12.95 6.77 12.11
C PHE A 84 -14.31 6.86 11.44
N THR A 85 -15.06 5.75 11.35
CA THR A 85 -16.45 5.76 10.91
C THR A 85 -17.30 5.58 12.16
N LYS A 86 -18.08 6.60 12.54
CA LYS A 86 -19.01 6.49 13.68
C LYS A 86 -19.79 5.19 13.51
N MET A 87 -19.76 4.32 14.54
CA MET A 87 -20.69 3.20 14.64
C MET A 87 -22.08 3.69 14.22
N GLN A 88 -22.58 3.23 13.08
CA GLN A 88 -24.00 3.30 12.80
C GLN A 88 -24.64 2.46 13.91
N SER A 89 -25.35 3.15 14.80
CA SER A 89 -26.13 2.59 15.90
C SER A 89 -27.09 1.50 15.43
#